data_AF-A0AAU5J200-F1
#
_entry.id   AF-A0AAU5J200-F1
#
_cell.length_a   1.000
_cell.length_b   1.000
_cell.length_c   1.000
_cell.angle_alpha   90.00
_cell.angle_beta   90.00
_cell.angle_gamma   90.00
#
_symmetry.space_group_name_H-M   'P 1'
#
loop_
_entity.id
_entity.type
_entity.pdbx_description
1 polymer ?
#
loop_
_entity_poly.entity_id
_entity_poly.type
_entity_poly.pdbx_seq_one_letter_code
_entity_poly.pdbx_strand_id
1 'polypeptide(L)'
;MQLSTSAVKRTAAVLGATALLGGSVAVGTASAANAPSCVSFKSTSSWATHTTRATNNCSSSVRIRFNWSNHVDGPCTTIGARGGWHSETVAITASFQGAYTC
;
A
#
# COMPACT_ATOMS: atom_id res chain seq x y z
N MET A 1 -44.71 -36.31 -12.32
CA MET A 1 -45.74 -35.24 -12.27
C MET A 1 -45.58 -34.52 -10.95
N GLN A 2 -45.61 -33.19 -11.03
CA GLN A 2 -45.34 -32.20 -9.97
C GLN A 2 -46.60 -31.96 -9.11
N LEU A 3 -46.45 -31.11 -8.07
CA LEU A 3 -47.43 -30.48 -7.15
C LEU A 3 -47.60 -31.14 -5.77
N SER A 4 -47.69 -30.46 -4.61
CA SER A 4 -47.28 -29.13 -4.10
C SER A 4 -47.88 -28.98 -2.68
N THR A 5 -47.08 -28.53 -1.68
CA THR A 5 -47.40 -27.63 -0.52
C THR A 5 -48.50 -28.06 0.49
N SER A 6 -48.47 -27.88 1.82
CA SER A 6 -47.91 -26.92 2.80
C SER A 6 -47.95 -27.63 4.20
N ALA A 7 -47.31 -27.26 5.30
CA ALA A 7 -46.94 -25.97 5.86
C ALA A 7 -45.88 -26.18 6.95
N VAL A 8 -44.76 -25.46 6.90
CA VAL A 8 -43.79 -25.43 8.02
C VAL A 8 -43.88 -24.08 8.70
N LYS A 9 -44.06 -24.15 10.02
CA LYS A 9 -44.31 -23.06 10.95
C LYS A 9 -43.14 -22.08 10.98
N ARG A 10 -43.50 -20.82 11.16
CA ARG A 10 -42.62 -19.66 11.23
C ARG A 10 -41.65 -19.72 12.43
N THR A 11 -40.49 -19.11 12.20
CA THR A 11 -39.64 -18.36 13.14
C THR A 11 -38.90 -19.11 14.26
N ALA A 12 -37.58 -19.22 14.09
CA ALA A 12 -36.62 -18.75 15.08
C ALA A 12 -35.36 -18.26 14.35
N ALA A 13 -35.01 -17.01 14.61
CA ALA A 13 -33.92 -16.30 13.97
C ALA A 13 -32.55 -16.93 14.31
N VAL A 14 -31.75 -17.23 13.30
CA VAL A 14 -30.31 -17.44 13.45
C VAL A 14 -29.62 -16.23 12.83
N LEU A 15 -29.43 -15.21 13.67
CA LEU A 15 -28.47 -14.14 13.43
C LEU A 15 -27.08 -14.78 13.52
N GLY A 16 -26.42 -14.92 12.37
CA GLY A 16 -25.07 -15.47 12.27
C GLY A 16 -24.39 -14.98 11.00
N ALA A 17 -24.48 -13.68 10.72
CA ALA A 17 -23.71 -13.05 9.66
C ALA A 17 -22.28 -12.83 10.17
N THR A 18 -21.40 -13.81 9.97
CA THR A 18 -19.95 -13.64 10.14
C THR A 18 -19.44 -12.81 8.96
N ALA A 19 -19.64 -11.50 9.03
CA ALA A 19 -18.99 -10.55 8.12
C ALA A 19 -17.52 -10.47 8.52
N LEU A 20 -16.69 -11.33 7.92
CA LEU A 20 -15.24 -11.18 7.98
C LEU A 20 -14.88 -9.83 7.35
N LEU A 21 -14.41 -8.94 8.22
CA LEU A 21 -13.97 -7.58 7.96
C LEU A 21 -13.11 -7.52 6.69
N GLY A 22 -13.68 -6.96 5.63
CA GLY A 22 -12.92 -6.48 4.48
C GLY A 22 -12.05 -5.31 4.93
N GLY A 23 -10.85 -5.60 5.40
CA GLY A 23 -9.82 -4.61 5.70
C GLY A 23 -9.44 -3.86 4.44
N SER A 24 -10.06 -2.70 4.26
CA SER A 24 -9.66 -1.75 3.23
C SER A 24 -8.34 -1.14 3.70
N VAL A 25 -7.21 -1.64 3.18
CA VAL A 25 -5.94 -0.96 3.39
C VAL A 25 -6.01 0.38 2.66
N ALA A 26 -6.16 1.45 3.44
CA ALA A 26 -5.97 2.79 2.92
C ALA A 26 -4.50 2.90 2.50
N VAL A 27 -4.25 2.75 1.20
CA VAL A 27 -2.98 3.13 0.58
C VAL A 27 -2.89 4.64 0.65
N GLY A 28 -2.28 5.15 1.72
CA GLY A 28 -1.93 6.56 1.83
C GLY A 28 -1.02 6.93 0.66
N THR A 29 -1.47 7.87 -0.17
CA THR A 29 -0.61 8.50 -1.18
C THR A 29 0.40 9.35 -0.45
N ALA A 30 1.57 8.78 -0.15
CA ALA A 30 2.66 9.56 0.39
C ALA A 30 3.09 10.62 -0.63
N SER A 31 2.98 11.87 -0.20
CA SER A 31 3.35 13.05 -0.98
C SER A 31 4.83 13.01 -1.32
N ALA A 32 5.14 12.89 -2.61
CA ALA A 32 6.48 13.05 -3.16
C ALA A 32 6.90 14.52 -2.96
N ALA A 33 7.55 14.84 -1.84
CA ALA A 33 7.86 16.23 -1.52
C ALA A 33 8.78 16.89 -2.57
N ASN A 34 9.58 16.15 -3.35
CA ASN A 34 10.36 16.71 -4.48
C ASN A 34 10.69 15.71 -5.61
N ALA A 35 10.18 14.46 -5.59
CA ALA A 35 10.46 13.53 -6.69
C ALA A 35 9.64 13.90 -7.95
N PRO A 36 10.15 13.63 -9.17
CA PRO A 36 9.42 13.87 -10.41
C PRO A 36 8.04 13.20 -10.39
N SER A 37 7.03 13.85 -10.96
CA SER A 37 5.65 13.34 -10.96
C SER A 37 5.47 11.98 -11.65
N CYS A 38 6.39 11.62 -12.54
CA CYS A 38 6.45 10.30 -13.17
C CYS A 38 7.03 9.20 -12.26
N VAL A 39 7.46 9.53 -11.04
CA VAL A 39 7.84 8.57 -10.01
C VAL A 39 6.65 8.31 -9.09
N SER A 40 6.21 7.06 -9.01
CA SER A 40 5.10 6.64 -8.15
C SER A 40 5.62 5.95 -6.90
N PHE A 41 4.98 6.19 -5.77
CA PHE A 41 5.35 5.59 -4.48
C PHE A 41 4.22 4.69 -3.99
N LYS A 42 4.58 3.51 -3.47
CA LYS A 42 3.65 2.57 -2.85
C LYS A 42 4.26 2.07 -1.55
N SER A 43 3.61 2.37 -0.44
CA SER A 43 3.99 1.87 0.89
C SER A 43 3.08 0.71 1.31
N THR A 44 3.68 -0.28 1.97
CA THR A 44 3.00 -1.43 2.57
C THR A 44 3.56 -1.66 3.96
N SER A 45 2.67 -1.89 4.91
CA SER A 45 3.00 -2.04 6.32
C SER A 45 2.68 -3.46 6.79
N SER A 46 3.56 -4.03 7.60
CA SER A 46 3.35 -5.26 8.36
C SER A 46 3.43 -4.95 9.85
N TRP A 47 3.19 -5.95 10.70
CA TRP A 47 3.22 -5.77 12.16
C TRP A 47 4.59 -5.29 12.71
N ALA A 48 5.69 -5.54 11.98
CA ALA A 48 7.05 -5.19 12.40
C ALA A 48 7.77 -4.21 11.46
N THR A 49 7.31 -4.04 10.22
CA THR A 49 8.05 -3.31 9.20
C THR A 49 7.17 -2.44 8.32
N HIS A 50 7.77 -1.39 7.78
CA HIS A 50 7.23 -0.53 6.73
C HIS A 50 8.12 -0.66 5.49
N THR A 51 7.53 -1.05 4.36
CA THR A 51 8.21 -1.13 3.07
C THR A 51 7.63 -0.09 2.14
N THR A 52 8.47 0.79 1.58
CA THR A 52 8.05 1.72 0.52
C THR A 52 8.80 1.40 -0.75
N ARG A 53 8.06 1.30 -1.86
CA ARG A 53 8.57 1.12 -3.21
C ARG A 53 8.38 2.40 -4.01
N ALA A 54 9.42 2.86 -4.67
CA ALA A 54 9.38 3.86 -5.71
C ALA A 54 9.50 3.20 -7.08
N THR A 55 8.67 3.61 -8.03
CA THR A 55 8.69 3.15 -9.41
C THR A 55 8.85 4.36 -10.32
N ASN A 56 9.90 4.37 -11.13
CA ASN A 56 10.19 5.43 -12.08
C ASN A 56 9.55 5.12 -13.44
N ASN A 57 8.45 5.78 -13.75
CA ASN A 57 7.81 5.71 -15.07
C ASN A 57 8.30 6.79 -16.03
N CYS A 58 9.30 7.59 -15.65
CA CYS A 58 9.89 8.60 -16.53
C CYS A 58 10.68 7.94 -17.67
N SER A 59 10.85 8.68 -18.76
CA SER A 59 11.67 8.27 -19.92
C SER A 59 13.18 8.20 -19.61
N SER A 60 13.60 8.74 -18.48
CA SER A 60 15.00 8.86 -18.04
C SER A 60 15.17 8.28 -16.64
N SER A 61 16.40 7.86 -16.32
CA SER A 61 16.74 7.43 -14.96
C SER A 61 16.69 8.63 -14.01
N VAL A 62 16.19 8.39 -12.81
CA VAL A 62 16.07 9.41 -11.75
C VAL A 62 16.84 8.97 -10.54
N ARG A 63 17.47 9.91 -9.83
CA ARG A 63 18.18 9.61 -8.60
C ARG A 63 17.38 10.20 -7.44
N ILE A 64 16.99 9.33 -6.51
CA ILE A 64 16.16 9.73 -5.38
C ILE A 64 16.67 9.13 -4.08
N ARG A 65 16.31 9.75 -2.97
CA ARG A 65 16.44 9.19 -1.62
C ARG A 65 15.09 9.19 -0.93
N PHE A 66 14.85 8.18 -0.10
CA PHE A 66 13.64 8.07 0.71
C PHE A 66 13.84 8.85 2.00
N ASN A 67 12.84 9.62 2.39
CA ASN A 67 12.81 10.29 3.67
C ASN A 67 11.85 9.56 4.60
N TRP A 68 12.36 9.26 5.78
CA TRP A 68 11.67 8.50 6.80
C TRP A 68 11.63 9.32 8.09
N SER A 69 10.49 9.34 8.77
CA SER A 69 10.45 9.81 10.15
C SER A 69 10.98 8.72 11.08
N ASN A 70 11.66 9.09 12.16
CA ASN A 70 12.19 8.16 13.17
C ASN A 70 13.14 7.08 12.60
N HIS A 71 13.72 7.34 11.42
CA HIS A 71 14.77 6.54 10.80
C HIS A 71 15.67 7.48 10.00
N VAL A 72 16.90 7.05 9.75
CA VAL A 72 17.82 7.79 8.88
C VAL A 72 17.27 7.81 7.46
N ASP A 73 17.45 8.91 6.75
CA ASP A 73 17.13 9.00 5.31
C ASP A 73 17.85 7.89 4.54
N GLY A 74 17.15 7.29 3.57
CA GLY A 74 17.72 6.29 2.69
C GLY A 74 18.87 6.85 1.85
N PRO A 75 19.77 6.00 1.33
CA PRO A 75 20.83 6.45 0.44
C PRO A 75 20.25 6.98 -0.88
N CYS A 76 20.99 7.90 -1.52
CA CYS A 76 20.66 8.32 -2.87
C CYS A 76 20.84 7.15 -3.86
N THR A 77 19.75 6.71 -4.46
CA THR A 77 19.69 5.57 -5.38
C THR A 77 19.20 6.01 -6.75
N THR A 78 19.86 5.52 -7.80
CA THR A 78 19.41 5.69 -9.18
C THR A 78 18.38 4.62 -9.53
N ILE A 79 17.19 5.07 -9.91
CA ILE A 79 16.11 4.23 -10.43
C ILE A 79 16.10 4.35 -11.95
N GLY A 80 16.26 3.23 -12.64
CA GLY A 80 16.23 3.16 -14.10
C GLY A 80 14.94 3.70 -14.70
N ALA A 81 15.00 4.19 -15.94
CA ALA A 81 13.85 4.67 -16.70
C ALA A 81 12.81 3.56 -16.97
N ARG A 82 11.60 3.97 -17.39
CA ARG A 82 10.57 3.09 -17.99
C ARG A 82 10.18 1.87 -17.13
N GLY A 83 9.89 2.12 -15.86
CA GLY A 83 9.42 1.09 -14.92
C GLY A 83 10.51 0.52 -14.02
N GLY A 84 11.72 1.10 -14.01
CA GLY A 84 12.70 0.81 -12.98
C GLY A 84 12.12 1.10 -11.59
N TRP A 85 12.57 0.37 -10.58
CA TRP A 85 12.03 0.51 -9.24
C TRP A 85 13.09 0.29 -8.18
N HIS A 86 12.85 0.84 -7.00
CA HIS A 86 13.64 0.61 -5.79
C HIS A 86 12.70 0.53 -4.60
N SER A 87 13.04 -0.27 -3.60
CA SER A 87 12.25 -0.38 -2.38
C SER A 87 13.13 -0.40 -1.16
N GLU A 88 12.69 0.26 -0.11
CA GLU A 88 13.36 0.27 1.18
C GLU A 88 12.38 -0.19 2.25
N THR A 89 12.90 -1.01 3.18
CA THR A 89 12.13 -1.55 4.30
C THR A 89 12.78 -1.09 5.60
N VAL A 90 11.98 -0.48 6.45
CA VAL A 90 12.37 0.04 7.76
C VAL A 90 11.48 -0.56 8.85
N ALA A 91 11.84 -0.35 10.11
CA ALA A 91 11.01 -0.76 11.24
C ALA A 91 9.65 -0.04 11.23
N ILE A 92 8.61 -0.67 11.78
CA ILE A 92 7.22 -0.15 11.84
C ILE A 92 7.11 1.22 12.54
N THR A 93 8.06 1.57 13.39
CA THR A 93 8.13 2.87 14.08
C THR A 93 8.47 4.02 13.13
N ALA A 94 9.04 3.71 11.97
CA ALA A 94 9.40 4.69 10.96
C ALA A 94 8.28 4.84 9.93
N SER A 95 8.00 6.07 9.49
CA SER A 95 6.94 6.35 8.53
C SER A 95 7.51 7.08 7.32
N PHE A 96 7.04 6.72 6.13
CA PHE A 96 7.51 7.33 4.89
C PHE A 96 6.94 8.75 4.78
N GLN A 97 7.82 9.75 4.71
CA GLN A 97 7.44 11.16 4.62
C GLN A 97 7.45 11.66 3.18
N GLY A 98 8.18 10.97 2.30
CA GLY A 98 8.30 11.32 0.89
C GLY A 98 9.67 10.96 0.35
N ALA A 99 9.95 11.40 -0.87
CA ALA A 99 11.25 11.22 -1.48
C ALA A 99 11.75 12.54 -2.08
N TYR A 100 13.07 12.68 -2.09
CA TYR A 100 13.77 13.84 -2.61
C TYR A 100 14.69 13.39 -3.73
N THR A 101 14.84 14.24 -4.75
CA THR A 101 15.88 14.06 -5.76
C THR A 101 17.25 14.27 -5.15
N CYS A 102 18.18 13.42 -5.58
CA CYS A 102 19.61 13.70 -5.56
C CYS A 102 20.09 13.79 -7.02
#